data_AF-A0A920UM83-F1
#
_entry.id   AF-A0A920UM83-F1
#
_cell.length_a   1.000
_cell.length_b   1.000
_cell.length_c   1.000
_cell.angle_alpha   90.00
_cell.angle_beta   90.00
_cell.angle_gamma   90.00
#
_symmetry.space_group_name_H-M   'P 1'
#
loop_
_entity.id
_entity.type
_entity.pdbx_description
1 polymer ?
#
loop_
_entity_poly.entity_id
_entity_poly.type
_entity_poly.pdbx_seq_one_letter_code
_entity_poly.pdbx_strand_id
1 'polypeptide(L)' 'MKERSADIAIPQFVRYCVDDLKAFYYEARMAQRPDGSDVDIHTWFWSDTAMGKLVMSLAEYMRNHPDPSVNTVAYGIAR' A
#
# COMPACT_ATOMS: atom_id res chain seq x y z
N MET A 1 23.04 4.46 -3.34
CA MET A 1 22.36 3.26 -3.88
C MET A 1 21.20 3.74 -4.74
N LYS A 2 21.04 3.31 -6.00
CA LYS A 2 19.78 3.55 -6.72
C LYS A 2 18.81 2.48 -6.19
N GLU A 3 17.90 2.86 -5.30
CA GLU A 3 16.99 1.94 -4.60
C GLU A 3 16.00 1.22 -5.54
N ARG A 4 15.75 1.79 -6.72
CA ARG A 4 14.93 1.21 -7.79
C ARG A 4 15.80 0.70 -8.95
N SER A 5 15.58 -0.55 -9.38
CA SER A 5 16.15 -1.07 -10.63
C SER A 5 15.66 -0.28 -11.85
N ALA A 6 16.53 -0.07 -12.85
CA ALA A 6 16.15 0.63 -14.07
C ALA A 6 15.02 -0.08 -14.84
N ASP A 7 14.92 -1.41 -14.72
CA ASP A 7 13.94 -2.25 -15.40
C ASP A 7 12.53 -2.18 -14.79
N ILE A 8 12.38 -1.57 -13.61
CA ILE A 8 11.10 -1.47 -12.91
C ILE A 8 10.53 -0.07 -13.12
N ALA A 9 9.39 0.03 -13.79
CA ALA A 9 8.67 1.29 -13.94
C ALA A 9 8.36 1.94 -12.59
N ILE A 10 8.41 3.28 -12.52
CA ILE A 10 8.18 4.04 -11.27
C ILE A 10 6.85 3.67 -10.59
N PRO A 11 5.71 3.58 -11.30
CA PRO A 11 4.43 3.23 -10.66
C PRO A 11 4.45 1.84 -10.01
N GLN A 12 5.15 0.89 -10.64
CA GLN A 12 5.30 -0.45 -10.11
C GLN A 12 6.21 -0.48 -8.88
N PHE A 13 7.28 0.31 -8.87
CA PHE A 13 8.14 0.45 -7.70
C PHE A 13 7.38 1.04 -6.52
N VAL A 14 6.59 2.09 -6.74
CA VAL A 14 5.72 2.70 -5.73
C VAL A 14 4.75 1.67 -5.15
N ARG A 15 4.16 0.81 -5.99
CA ARG A 15 3.32 -0.29 -5.51
C ARG A 15 4.07 -1.25 -4.59
N TYR A 16 5.30 -1.64 -4.91
CA TYR A 16 6.09 -2.49 -4.03
C TYR A 16 6.35 -1.84 -2.67
N CYS A 17 6.68 -0.54 -2.65
CA CYS A 17 6.82 0.19 -1.39
C CYS A 17 5.52 0.19 -0.58
N VAL A 18 4.35 0.29 -1.22
CA VAL A 18 3.04 0.19 -0.55
C VAL A 18 2.81 -1.21 0.01
N ASP A 19 3.14 -2.25 -0.76
CA ASP A 19 3.01 -3.65 -0.32
C ASP A 19 3.91 -3.93 0.90
N ASP A 20 5.16 -3.44 0.91
CA ASP A 20 6.08 -3.56 2.04
C ASP A 20 5.56 -2.82 3.29
N LEU A 21 5.05 -1.60 3.11
CA LEU A 21 4.49 -0.82 4.22
C LEU A 21 3.21 -1.46 4.78
N LYS A 22 2.35 -2.03 3.92
CA LYS A 22 1.21 -2.82 4.38
C LYS A 22 1.70 -4.02 5.20
N ALA A 23 2.61 -4.82 4.65
CA ALA A 23 3.15 -6.00 5.32
C ALA A 23 3.70 -5.65 6.71
N PHE A 24 4.51 -4.61 6.81
CA PHE A 24 5.05 -4.13 8.09
C PHE A 24 3.95 -3.82 9.12
N TYR A 25 2.90 -3.08 8.73
CA TYR A 25 1.81 -2.75 9.65
C TYR A 25 1.00 -3.99 10.07
N TYR A 26 0.70 -4.88 9.11
CA TYR A 26 -0.02 -6.12 9.38
C TYR A 26 0.76 -7.02 10.33
N GLU A 27 2.03 -7.28 10.03
CA GLU A 27 2.90 -8.14 10.83
C GLU A 27 3.12 -7.58 12.24
N ALA A 28 3.37 -6.27 12.36
CA ALA A 28 3.50 -5.61 13.65
C ALA A 28 2.20 -5.74 14.48
N ARG A 29 1.03 -5.61 13.84
CA ARG A 29 -0.25 -5.71 14.54
C ARG A 29 -0.58 -7.14 14.95
N MET A 30 -0.32 -8.12 14.09
CA MET A 30 -0.45 -9.55 14.42
C MET A 30 0.46 -9.92 15.59
N ALA A 31 1.71 -9.44 15.61
CA ALA A 31 2.63 -9.69 16.72
C ALA A 31 2.15 -9.09 18.05
N GLN A 32 1.48 -7.92 18.03
CA GLN A 32 0.89 -7.29 19.21
C GLN A 32 -0.42 -7.97 19.67
N ARG A 33 -1.10 -8.68 18.77
CA ARG A 33 -2.40 -9.31 19.00
C ARG A 33 -2.39 -10.73 18.44
N PRO A 34 -1.67 -11.66 19.08
CA PRO A 34 -1.54 -13.03 18.58
C PRO A 34 -2.88 -13.76 18.45
N ASP A 35 -3.88 -13.39 19.26
CA ASP A 35 -5.24 -13.94 19.21
C ASP A 35 -6.25 -13.01 18.49
N GLY A 36 -5.76 -11.97 17.81
CA GLY A 36 -6.61 -11.00 17.11
C GLY A 36 -7.16 -11.55 15.79
N SER A 37 -8.41 -11.19 15.47
CA SER A 37 -9.02 -11.53 14.17
C SER A 37 -8.33 -10.80 13.02
N ASP A 38 -8.04 -11.51 11.92
CA ASP A 38 -7.52 -10.92 10.68
C ASP A 38 -8.42 -9.79 10.16
N VAL A 39 -9.74 -9.94 10.30
CA VAL A 39 -10.73 -8.92 9.89
C VAL A 39 -10.57 -7.64 10.71
N ASP A 40 -10.32 -7.77 12.02
CA ASP A 40 -10.13 -6.61 12.89
C ASP A 40 -8.81 -5.91 12.58
N ILE A 41 -7.76 -6.66 12.27
CA ILE A 41 -6.46 -6.11 11.87
C ILE A 41 -6.58 -5.38 10.53
N HIS A 42 -7.27 -5.96 9.56
CA HIS A 42 -7.55 -5.31 8.27
C HIS A 42 -8.38 -4.04 8.44
N THR A 43 -9.45 -4.10 9.23
CA THR A 43 -10.31 -2.94 9.51
C THR A 43 -9.51 -1.82 10.19
N TRP A 44 -8.68 -2.17 11.17
CA TRP A 44 -7.78 -1.24 11.85
C TRP A 44 -6.80 -0.58 10.88
N PHE A 45 -6.16 -1.33 9.99
CA PHE A 45 -5.20 -0.76 9.04
C PHE A 45 -5.85 0.35 8.20
N TRP A 46 -7.04 0.09 7.65
CA TRP A 46 -7.72 1.03 6.76
C TRP A 46 -8.43 2.19 7.48
N SER A 47 -8.90 1.98 8.71
CA SER A 47 -9.71 2.96 9.44
C SER A 47 -8.87 3.87 10.34
N ASP A 48 -7.82 3.32 10.95
CA ASP A 48 -7.20 3.94 12.13
C ASP A 48 -5.75 4.40 11.89
N THR A 49 -5.13 4.00 10.78
CA THR A 49 -3.71 4.31 10.52
C THR A 49 -3.53 5.47 9.56
N ALA A 50 -2.49 6.28 9.79
CA ALA A 50 -2.05 7.28 8.82
C ALA A 50 -1.59 6.62 7.51
N MET A 51 -1.05 5.40 7.57
CA MET A 51 -0.66 4.63 6.40
C MET A 51 -1.85 4.27 5.53
N GLY A 52 -2.94 3.76 6.10
CA GLY A 52 -4.19 3.47 5.37
C GLY A 52 -4.72 4.71 4.64
N LYS A 53 -4.73 5.87 5.30
CA LYS A 53 -5.11 7.15 4.70
C LYS A 53 -4.19 7.56 3.54
N LEU A 54 -2.88 7.38 3.70
CA LEU A 54 -1.90 7.65 2.65
C LEU A 54 -2.11 6.74 1.44
N VAL A 55 -2.31 5.44 1.65
CA VAL A 55 -2.57 4.47 0.56
C VAL A 55 -3.84 4.82 -0.20
N MET A 56 -4.91 5.21 0.49
CA MET A 56 -6.16 5.63 -0.16
C MET A 56 -5.96 6.89 -1.01
N SER A 57 -5.26 7.89 -0.48
CA SER A 57 -4.98 9.15 -1.19
C SER A 57 -4.09 8.91 -2.42
N LEU A 58 -3.08 8.04 -2.28
CA LEU A 58 -2.21 7.64 -3.39
C LEU A 58 -2.97 6.88 -4.47
N ALA A 59 -3.84 5.94 -4.09
CA ALA A 59 -4.67 5.19 -5.04
C ALA A 59 -5.61 6.12 -5.83
N GLU A 60 -6.22 7.09 -5.16
CA GLU A 60 -7.05 8.12 -5.81
C GLU A 60 -6.23 8.98 -6.77
N TYR A 61 -5.07 9.47 -6.34
CA TYR A 61 -4.16 10.22 -7.21
C TYR A 61 -3.78 9.43 -8.47
N MET A 62 -3.33 8.18 -8.29
CA MET A 62 -2.90 7.34 -9.41
C MET A 62 -4.07 7.03 -10.34
N ARG A 63 -5.27 6.78 -9.81
CA ARG A 63 -6.49 6.53 -10.62
C ARG A 63 -6.91 7.74 -11.46
N ASN A 64 -6.61 8.95 -11.01
CA ASN A 64 -6.95 10.17 -11.76
C ASN A 64 -5.78 10.71 -12.60
N HIS A 65 -4.65 10.01 -12.64
CA HIS A 65 -3.47 10.45 -13.37
C HIS A 65 -3.66 10.30 -14.90
N PRO A 66 -3.24 11.28 -15.72
CA PRO A 66 -3.42 11.24 -17.17
C PRO A 66 -2.57 10.19 -17.88
N ASP A 67 -1.45 9.76 -17.28
CA ASP A 67 -0.61 8.69 -17.80
C ASP A 67 -1.23 7.31 -17.52
N PRO A 68 -1.61 6.53 -18.55
CA PRO A 68 -2.21 5.21 -18.39
C PRO A 68 -1.32 4.21 -17.63
N SER A 69 0.00 4.37 -17.70
CA SER A 69 0.96 3.50 -16.99
C SER A 69 0.90 3.69 -15.47
N VAL A 70 0.53 4.88 -15.00
CA VAL A 70 0.28 5.19 -13.59
C VAL A 70 -1.11 4.72 -13.18
N ASN A 71 -2.11 5.03 -14.00
CA ASN A 71 -3.51 4.69 -13.77
C ASN A 71 -3.73 3.17 -13.61
N THR A 72 -3.13 2.36 -14.48
CA THR A 72 -3.27 0.91 -14.48
C THR A 72 -2.82 0.26 -13.16
N VAL A 73 -1.83 0.86 -12.49
CA VAL A 73 -1.28 0.33 -11.23
C VAL A 73 -2.14 0.73 -10.02
N ALA A 74 -2.98 1.77 -10.14
CA ALA A 74 -3.77 2.32 -9.03
C ALA A 74 -4.64 1.28 -8.31
N TYR A 75 -5.20 0.31 -9.03
CA TYR A 75 -5.99 -0.78 -8.44
C TYR A 75 -5.17 -1.61 -7.44
N GLY A 76 -3.88 -1.82 -7.71
CA GLY A 76 -2.99 -2.58 -6.85
C GLY A 76 -2.63 -1.86 -5.55
N ILE A 77 -2.84 -0.54 -5.46
CA ILE A 77 -2.45 0.27 -4.30
C ILE A 77 -3.42 0.07 -3.14
N ALA A 78 -4.73 0.13 -3.37
CA ALA A 78 -5.75 0.10 -2.31
C ALA A 78 -6.68 -1.13 -2.36
N ARG A 79 -6.09 -2.31 -2.63
CA ARG A 79 -6.74 -3.60 -2.39
C ARG A 79 -6.53 -4.09 -0.96
#